data_AF-A0ABC8IZD7-F1
#
_entry.id   AF-A0ABC8IZD7-F1
#
_cell.length_a   1.000
_cell.length_b   1.000
_cell.length_c   1.000
_cell.angle_alpha   90.00
_cell.angle_beta   90.00
_cell.angle_gamma   90.00
#
_symmetry.space_group_name_H-M   'P 1'
#
loop_
_entity.id
_entity.type
_entity.pdbx_description
1 polymer ?
#
loop_
_entity_poly.entity_id
_entity_poly.type
_entity_poly.pdbx_seq_one_letter_code
_entity_poly.pdbx_strand_id
1 'polypeptide(L)'
;MANGEAKVAKERIEAVEPEKNLITFRVIEGDLMKEYKSFLITIQVTPKHGGPGSIVHWHLEYEKISDEVAHPETLLQFCVEVSKEIDEHLLSEE
;
A
#
# COMPACT_ATOMS: atom_id res chain seq x y z
N MET A 1 2.12 12.05 0.78
CA MET A 1 1.22 12.77 -0.15
C MET A 1 2.03 13.45 -1.26
N ALA A 2 1.75 13.22 -2.54
CA ALA A 2 2.39 14.00 -3.61
C ALA A 2 1.60 15.31 -3.82
N ASN A 3 2.26 16.45 -3.64
CA ASN A 3 1.74 17.83 -3.84
C ASN A 3 0.63 18.32 -2.89
N GLY A 4 0.29 17.59 -1.82
CA GLY A 4 -0.67 18.06 -0.81
C GLY A 4 -2.13 18.04 -1.24
N GLU A 5 -2.45 17.48 -2.40
CA GLU A 5 -3.82 17.23 -2.83
C GLU A 5 -4.36 15.97 -2.13
N ALA A 6 -5.51 16.09 -1.49
CA ALA A 6 -6.18 14.96 -0.87
C ALA A 6 -6.67 14.01 -1.97
N LYS A 7 -6.21 12.75 -1.93
CA LYS A 7 -6.74 11.67 -2.75
C LYS A 7 -7.61 10.75 -1.89
N VAL A 8 -8.70 10.27 -2.47
CA VAL A 8 -9.62 9.31 -1.84
C VAL A 8 -9.58 8.02 -2.63
N ALA A 9 -9.42 6.90 -1.91
CA ALA A 9 -9.58 5.56 -2.44
C ALA A 9 -10.55 4.79 -1.55
N LYS A 10 -11.42 4.01 -2.19
CA LYS A 10 -12.26 3.02 -1.51
C LYS A 10 -11.68 1.65 -1.82
N GLU A 11 -11.36 0.92 -0.76
CA GLU A 11 -10.64 -0.33 -0.85
C GLU A 11 -11.52 -1.47 -0.31
N ARG A 12 -11.31 -2.67 -0.86
CA ARG A 12 -11.86 -3.91 -0.33
C ARG A 12 -10.70 -4.84 0.00
N ILE A 13 -10.78 -5.54 1.13
CA ILE A 13 -9.90 -6.67 1.41
C ILE A 13 -10.16 -7.74 0.35
N GLU A 14 -9.14 -8.04 -0.45
CA GLU A 14 -9.17 -9.07 -1.49
C GLU A 14 -8.70 -10.43 -0.94
N ALA A 15 -7.66 -10.42 -0.10
CA ALA A 15 -7.11 -11.62 0.51
C ALA A 15 -6.47 -11.30 1.87
N VAL A 16 -6.49 -12.29 2.75
CA VAL A 16 -5.72 -12.31 4.00
C VAL A 16 -5.12 -13.70 4.14
N GLU A 17 -3.81 -13.77 4.32
CA GLU A 17 -3.08 -15.01 4.55
C GLU A 17 -2.34 -14.92 5.89
N PRO A 18 -2.97 -15.37 7.00
CA PRO A 18 -2.40 -15.23 8.33
C PRO A 18 -1.04 -15.92 8.49
N GLU A 19 -0.85 -17.08 7.86
CA GLU A 19 0.40 -17.84 7.93
C GLU A 19 1.58 -17.09 7.28
N LYS A 20 1.31 -16.24 6.30
CA LYS A 20 2.32 -15.43 5.60
C LYS A 20 2.40 -14.00 6.12
N ASN A 21 1.54 -13.64 7.09
CA ASN A 21 1.31 -12.28 7.56
C ASN A 21 1.14 -11.30 6.39
N LEU A 22 0.17 -11.61 5.53
CA LEU A 22 -0.08 -10.91 4.27
C LEU A 22 -1.55 -10.48 4.19
N ILE A 23 -1.74 -9.26 3.70
CA ILE A 23 -3.05 -8.71 3.36
C ILE A 23 -3.00 -8.04 1.99
N THR A 24 -4.04 -8.24 1.19
CA THR A 24 -4.19 -7.62 -0.13
C THR A 24 -5.45 -6.79 -0.17
N PHE A 25 -5.33 -5.57 -0.67
CA PHE A 25 -6.42 -4.63 -0.89
C PHE A 25 -6.60 -4.40 -2.38
N ARG A 26 -7.86 -4.41 -2.83
CA ARG A 26 -8.25 -3.97 -4.17
C ARG A 26 -8.90 -2.60 -4.07
N VAL A 27 -8.42 -1.65 -4.87
CA VAL A 27 -9.10 -0.36 -5.03
C VAL A 27 -10.32 -0.58 -5.92
N ILE A 28 -11.50 -0.18 -5.44
CA ILE A 28 -12.76 -0.37 -6.14
C ILE A 28 -13.37 0.95 -6.64
N GLU A 29 -13.11 2.07 -5.96
CA GLU A 29 -13.56 3.41 -6.34
C GLU A 29 -12.52 4.46 -5.88
N GLY A 30 -12.59 5.68 -6.45
CA GLY A 30 -11.77 6.81 -6.02
C GLY A 30 -10.81 7.32 -7.09
N ASP A 31 -9.90 8.20 -6.69
CA ASP A 31 -9.03 8.95 -7.60
C ASP A 31 -8.09 8.06 -8.41
N LEU A 32 -7.61 6.96 -7.81
CA LEU A 32 -6.77 5.99 -8.52
C LEU A 32 -7.50 5.32 -9.68
N MET A 33 -8.82 5.14 -9.59
CA MET A 33 -9.62 4.51 -10.67
C MET A 33 -9.84 5.43 -11.88
N LYS A 34 -9.42 6.71 -11.80
CA LYS A 34 -9.40 7.64 -12.93
C LYS A 34 -8.14 7.46 -13.81
N GLU A 35 -7.11 6.85 -13.26
CA GLU A 35 -5.79 6.67 -13.89
C GLU A 35 -5.53 5.19 -14.23
N TYR A 36 -6.02 4.27 -13.38
CA TYR A 36 -5.78 2.84 -13.45
C TYR A 36 -7.10 2.06 -13.59
N LYS A 37 -7.14 1.07 -14.48
CA LYS A 37 -8.27 0.14 -14.65
C LYS A 37 -8.38 -0.84 -13.50
N SER A 38 -7.23 -1.23 -12.95
CA SER A 38 -7.14 -2.08 -11.77
C SER A 38 -5.94 -1.66 -10.92
N PHE A 39 -6.10 -1.74 -9.61
CA PHE A 39 -5.06 -1.43 -8.65
C PHE A 39 -5.19 -2.36 -7.43
N LEU A 40 -4.10 -3.07 -7.14
CA LEU A 40 -3.95 -4.02 -6.04
C LEU A 40 -2.75 -3.61 -5.19
N ILE A 41 -2.94 -3.65 -3.88
CA ILE A 41 -1.95 -3.30 -2.88
C ILE A 41 -1.80 -4.51 -1.97
N THR A 42 -0.65 -5.17 -2.01
CA THR A 42 -0.33 -6.27 -1.11
C THR A 42 0.72 -5.81 -0.11
N ILE A 43 0.42 -5.96 1.18
CA ILE A 43 1.32 -5.70 2.28
C ILE A 43 1.66 -7.05 2.90
N GLN A 44 2.95 -7.38 2.93
CA GLN A 44 3.46 -8.56 3.61
C GLN A 44 4.52 -8.16 4.62
N VAL A 45 4.41 -8.65 5.84
CA VAL A 45 5.39 -8.35 6.90
C VAL A 45 6.18 -9.59 7.25
N THR A 46 7.50 -9.51 7.12
CA THR A 46 8.43 -10.62 7.38
C THR A 46 9.44 -10.26 8.47
N PRO A 47 9.96 -11.21 9.25
CA PRO A 47 11.01 -10.91 10.23
C PRO A 47 12.26 -10.34 9.56
N LYS A 48 12.89 -9.35 10.19
CA LYS A 48 14.19 -8.85 9.72
C LYS A 48 15.29 -9.88 10.03
N HIS A 49 15.98 -10.37 9.00
CA HIS A 49 17.11 -11.27 9.22
C HIS A 49 18.26 -10.55 9.93
N GLY A 50 18.79 -11.18 11.00
CA GLY A 50 19.98 -10.71 11.71
C GLY A 50 19.71 -9.65 12.79
N GLY A 51 18.46 -9.43 13.21
CA GLY A 51 18.17 -8.52 14.31
C GLY A 51 16.68 -8.42 14.67
N PRO A 52 16.33 -7.58 15.65
CA PRO A 52 14.93 -7.32 15.99
C PRO A 52 14.21 -6.52 14.90
N GLY A 53 12.89 -6.61 14.91
CA GLY A 53 12.00 -5.88 13.99
C GLY A 53 11.60 -6.69 12.76
N SER A 54 10.90 -6.00 11.86
CA SER A 54 10.27 -6.59 10.67
C SER A 54 10.62 -5.79 9.42
N ILE A 55 10.43 -6.43 8.25
CA ILE A 55 10.49 -5.81 6.93
C ILE A 55 9.08 -5.87 6.34
N VAL A 56 8.54 -4.70 6.00
CA VAL A 56 7.27 -4.55 5.29
C VAL A 56 7.56 -4.53 3.79
N HIS A 57 6.95 -5.46 3.06
CA HIS A 57 7.02 -5.56 1.61
C HIS A 57 5.72 -5.00 1.02
N TRP A 58 5.83 -3.87 0.33
CA TRP A 58 4.74 -3.30 -0.46
C TRP A 58 4.83 -3.81 -1.90
N HIS A 59 3.78 -4.47 -2.36
CA HIS A 59 3.62 -4.86 -3.76
C HIS A 59 2.45 -4.10 -4.35
N LEU A 60 2.72 -3.29 -5.38
CA LEU A 60 1.74 -2.51 -6.09
C LEU A 60 1.56 -3.10 -7.48
N GLU A 61 0.41 -3.69 -7.75
CA GLU A 61 0.05 -4.26 -9.04
C GLU A 61 -1.05 -3.40 -9.66
N TYR A 62 -0.86 -2.95 -10.90
CA TYR A 62 -1.78 -2.02 -11.53
C TYR A 62 -1.82 -2.17 -13.04
N GLU A 63 -2.96 -1.81 -13.62
CA GLU A 63 -3.15 -1.69 -15.06
C GLU A 63 -3.52 -0.24 -15.39
N LYS A 64 -2.72 0.44 -16.20
CA LYS A 64 -2.99 1.81 -16.64
C LYS A 64 -4.20 1.85 -17.60
N ILE A 65 -4.95 2.95 -17.58
CA ILE A 65 -6.03 3.16 -18.57
C ILE A 65 -5.45 3.43 -19.96
N SER A 66 -4.31 4.11 -20.05
CA SER A 66 -3.53 4.34 -21.27
C SER A 66 -2.03 4.45 -20.95
N ASP A 67 -1.17 4.35 -21.97
CA ASP A 67 0.29 4.44 -21.81
C ASP A 67 0.78 5.84 -21.38
N GLU A 68 -0.06 6.86 -21.54
CA GLU A 68 0.23 8.24 -21.11
C GLU A 68 0.14 8.44 -19.59
N VAL A 69 -0.57 7.54 -18.89
CA VAL A 69 -0.68 7.57 -17.44
C VAL A 69 0.69 7.25 -16.83
N ALA A 70 1.12 8.06 -15.87
CA ALA A 70 2.38 7.83 -15.15
C ALA A 70 2.34 6.53 -14.34
N HIS A 71 3.49 6.06 -13.89
CA HIS A 71 3.51 5.01 -12.87
C HIS A 71 3.11 5.63 -11.51
N PRO A 72 2.74 4.82 -10.50
CA PRO A 72 2.31 5.36 -9.22
C PRO A 72 3.48 5.78 -8.33
N GLU A 73 4.55 6.41 -8.86
CA GLU A 73 5.70 6.83 -8.04
C GLU A 73 5.28 7.79 -6.91
N THR A 74 4.27 8.62 -7.15
CA THR A 74 3.69 9.50 -6.14
C THR A 74 3.08 8.77 -4.95
N LEU A 75 2.66 7.50 -5.14
CA LEU A 75 2.09 6.66 -4.09
C LEU A 75 3.19 6.05 -3.20
N LEU A 76 4.43 5.94 -3.68
CA LEU A 76 5.53 5.38 -2.88
C LEU A 76 5.78 6.20 -1.60
N GLN A 77 5.66 7.52 -1.69
CA GLN A 77 5.78 8.39 -0.52
C GLN A 77 4.65 8.17 0.48
N PHE A 78 3.43 7.88 0.00
CA PHE A 78 2.30 7.51 0.86
C PHE A 78 2.55 6.16 1.56
N CYS A 79 3.06 5.15 0.85
CA CYS A 79 3.43 3.87 1.46
C CYS A 79 4.47 4.05 2.59
N VAL A 80 5.44 4.95 2.41
CA VAL A 80 6.43 5.28 3.45
C VAL A 80 5.79 5.96 4.66
N GLU A 81 4.88 6.92 4.44
CA GLU A 81 4.16 7.62 5.51
C GLU A 81 3.31 6.64 6.33
N VAL A 82 2.46 5.84 5.67
CA VAL A 82 1.63 4.81 6.32
C VAL A 82 2.48 3.81 7.10
N SER A 83 3.62 3.38 6.53
CA SER A 83 4.50 2.42 7.22
C SER A 83 5.07 3.00 8.52
N LYS A 84 5.42 4.29 8.55
CA LYS A 84 5.91 4.96 9.76
C LYS A 84 4.80 5.14 10.80
N GLU A 85 3.61 5.56 10.39
CA GLU A 85 2.48 5.74 11.30
C GLU A 85 2.07 4.42 11.95
N ILE A 86 2.04 3.32 11.19
CA ILE A 86 1.75 1.99 11.73
C ILE A 86 2.86 1.55 12.69
N ASP A 87 4.13 1.72 12.35
CA ASP A 87 5.26 1.36 13.21
C ASP A 87 5.24 2.14 14.53
N GLU A 88 5.06 3.46 14.47
CA GLU A 88 4.94 4.32 15.66
C GLU A 88 3.72 3.93 16.50
N HIS A 89 2.57 3.67 15.88
CA HIS A 89 1.37 3.26 16.59
C HIS A 89 1.58 1.93 17.32
N LEU A 90 2.07 0.90 16.65
CA LEU A 90 2.34 -0.41 17.23
C LEU A 90 3.42 -0.40 18.32
N LEU A 91 4.38 0.54 18.24
CA LEU A 91 5.38 0.74 19.29
C LEU A 91 4.86 1.56 20.49
N SER A 92 3.78 2.32 20.29
CA SER A 92 3.13 3.11 21.33
C SER A 92 2.05 2.35 22.09
N GLU A 93 1.56 1.24 21.53
CA GLU A 93 0.59 0.36 22.19
C GLU A 93 1.34 -0.66 23.08
N GLU A 94 0.98 -0.71 24.37
CA GLU A 94 1.52 -1.61 25.41
C GLU A 94 0.74 -2.93 25.53
#